data_AF-A0A3P6PIE2-F1
#
_entry.id   AF-A0A3P6PIE2-F1
#
_cell.length_a   1.000
_cell.length_b   1.000
_cell.length_c   1.000
_cell.angle_alpha   90.00
_cell.angle_beta   90.00
_cell.angle_gamma   90.00
#
_symmetry.space_group_name_H-M   'P 1'
#
loop_
_entity.id
_entity.type
_entity.pdbx_description
1 polymer ?
#
loop_
_entity_poly.entity_id
_entity_poly.type
_entity_poly.pdbx_seq_one_letter_code
_entity_poly.pdbx_strand_id
1 'polypeptide(L)'
;MKVGNIPSTETAVIELRYFCELQAQDVTDDSASESQRQFGPPSGIPFCKVNVPYTFSFSASLTSQCSIMRVTSAKDAFELKYQGEDKKAAKMTLQSEFKFDHDLEMEIMFADPTKLMVTYEEGDSKAGSGILTLDSLTVNFLPTFKKGTEARNEIIFLIDRSGSMDGNKILQAKESLLLFLKSLPTDCHFQIVGFGSTFSALFDE
;
A
#
# COMPACT_ATOMS: atom_id res chain seq x y z
N MET A 1 -14.81 -13.26 -12.59
CA MET A 1 -15.33 -13.00 -13.95
C MET A 1 -15.60 -14.35 -14.61
N LYS A 2 -16.76 -14.57 -15.24
CA LYS A 2 -17.03 -15.78 -16.04
C LYS A 2 -17.22 -15.34 -17.49
N VAL A 3 -16.43 -15.87 -18.41
CA VAL A 3 -16.39 -15.45 -19.83
C VAL A 3 -17.45 -16.17 -20.68
N GLY A 4 -18.17 -17.14 -20.09
CA GLY A 4 -19.14 -17.96 -20.82
C GLY A 4 -18.46 -19.03 -21.68
N ASN A 5 -19.17 -19.50 -22.71
CA ASN A 5 -18.65 -20.49 -23.65
C ASN A 5 -17.90 -19.77 -24.78
N ILE A 6 -16.59 -20.04 -24.89
CA ILE A 6 -15.76 -19.56 -26.00
C ILE A 6 -15.64 -20.72 -27.01
N PRO A 7 -15.99 -20.53 -28.29
CA PRO A 7 -15.83 -21.55 -29.32
C PRO A 7 -14.39 -22.05 -29.44
N SER A 8 -14.22 -23.30 -29.90
CA SER A 8 -12.88 -23.85 -30.12
C SER A 8 -12.08 -22.97 -31.08
N THR A 9 -10.79 -22.75 -30.80
CA THR A 9 -9.85 -21.91 -31.56
C THR A 9 -10.13 -20.40 -31.56
N GLU A 10 -11.20 -19.93 -30.91
CA GLU A 10 -11.44 -18.50 -30.74
C GLU A 10 -10.67 -17.91 -29.55
N THR A 11 -10.28 -16.65 -29.68
CA THR A 11 -9.59 -15.89 -28.64
C THR A 11 -10.56 -14.91 -28.01
N ALA A 12 -10.71 -14.99 -26.68
CA ALA A 12 -11.39 -13.95 -25.92
C ALA A 12 -10.39 -12.91 -25.43
N VAL A 13 -10.69 -11.64 -25.63
CA VAL A 13 -9.90 -10.52 -25.10
C VAL A 13 -10.67 -9.85 -23.98
N ILE A 14 -10.05 -9.74 -22.82
CA ILE A 14 -10.62 -9.06 -21.66
C ILE A 14 -9.75 -7.84 -21.37
N GLU A 15 -10.35 -6.66 -21.46
CA GLU A 15 -9.70 -5.40 -21.10
C GLU A 15 -10.32 -4.89 -19.79
N LEU A 16 -9.47 -4.64 -18.80
CA LEU A 16 -9.87 -4.07 -17.51
C LEU A 16 -9.16 -2.73 -17.35
N ARG A 17 -9.94 -1.67 -17.07
CA ARG A 17 -9.44 -0.35 -16.72
C ARG A 17 -9.94 0.00 -15.33
N TYR A 18 -9.02 0.44 -14.48
CA TYR A 18 -9.31 0.84 -13.11
C TYR A 18 -8.38 1.98 -12.69
N PHE A 19 -8.77 2.64 -11.61
CA PHE A 19 -8.01 3.71 -10.99
C PHE A 19 -7.75 3.32 -9.53
N CYS A 20 -6.52 3.53 -9.06
CA CYS A 20 -6.15 3.30 -7.67
C CYS A 20 -5.12 4.31 -7.20
N GLU A 21 -5.19 4.67 -5.92
CA GLU A 21 -4.18 5.48 -5.26
C GLU A 21 -2.95 4.64 -4.91
N LEU A 22 -1.76 5.18 -5.18
CA LEU A 22 -0.50 4.60 -4.71
C LEU A 22 -0.19 5.12 -3.31
N GLN A 23 0.13 4.20 -2.39
CA GLN A 23 0.46 4.58 -1.02
C GLN A 23 1.92 5.02 -0.91
N ALA A 24 2.15 6.15 -0.22
CA ALA A 24 3.48 6.63 0.11
C ALA A 24 3.86 6.19 1.53
N GLN A 25 5.12 5.78 1.70
CA GLN A 25 5.70 5.45 3.00
C GLN A 25 7.03 6.17 3.15
N ASP A 26 7.29 6.74 4.33
CA ASP A 26 8.60 7.30 4.66
C ASP A 26 9.55 6.15 5.02
N VAL A 27 10.22 5.62 4.01
CA VAL A 27 11.19 4.54 4.16
C VAL A 27 12.56 5.18 4.40
N THR A 28 12.99 5.20 5.65
CA THR A 28 14.30 5.73 6.08
C THR A 28 15.43 4.71 5.97
N ASP A 29 15.11 3.44 5.68
CA ASP A 29 16.06 2.34 5.50
C ASP A 29 16.06 1.85 4.04
N ASP A 30 17.23 1.79 3.40
CA ASP A 30 17.42 1.36 2.00
C ASP A 30 17.07 -0.13 1.72
N SER A 31 16.55 -0.86 2.70
CA SER A 31 16.10 -2.24 2.52
C SER A 31 14.71 -2.27 1.90
N ALA A 32 14.60 -2.87 0.70
CA ALA A 32 13.31 -3.20 0.09
C ALA A 32 12.43 -3.90 1.14
N SER A 33 11.39 -3.21 1.62
CA SER A 33 10.46 -3.82 2.56
C SER A 33 9.64 -4.81 1.75
N GLU A 34 9.75 -6.12 2.04
CA GLU A 34 8.69 -7.04 1.67
C GLU A 34 7.45 -6.56 2.41
N SER A 35 6.53 -5.92 1.68
CA SER A 35 5.27 -5.51 2.28
C SER A 35 4.47 -6.79 2.48
N GLN A 36 4.58 -7.42 3.64
CA GLN A 36 3.59 -8.41 4.06
C GLN A 36 2.29 -7.66 4.38
N ARG A 37 1.64 -7.09 3.36
CA ARG A 37 0.30 -6.54 3.47
C ARG A 37 -0.68 -7.70 3.68
N GLN A 38 -0.72 -8.23 4.90
CA GLN A 38 -1.76 -9.16 5.32
C GLN A 38 -3.04 -8.36 5.61
N PHE A 39 -3.84 -8.11 4.57
CA PHE A 39 -5.25 -7.79 4.77
C PHE A 39 -6.03 -9.11 4.85
N GLY A 40 -6.29 -9.56 6.07
CA GLY A 40 -7.11 -10.74 6.34
C GLY A 40 -6.54 -11.67 7.42
N PRO A 41 -7.32 -12.65 7.90
CA PRO A 41 -6.84 -13.66 8.83
C PRO A 41 -5.63 -14.43 8.22
N PRO A 42 -4.71 -14.99 9.04
CA PRO A 42 -3.48 -15.66 8.60
C PRO A 42 -3.74 -17.06 7.97
N SER A 43 -4.85 -17.22 7.27
CA SER A 43 -5.05 -18.31 6.34
C SER A 43 -4.37 -17.90 5.03
N GLY A 44 -3.19 -18.47 4.78
CA GLY A 44 -2.40 -18.19 3.57
C GLY A 44 -3.29 -18.05 2.35
N ILE A 45 -3.27 -16.87 1.74
CA ILE A 45 -3.94 -16.65 0.47
C ILE A 45 -3.31 -17.68 -0.48
N PRO A 46 -4.08 -18.63 -1.04
CA PRO A 46 -3.51 -19.52 -2.01
C PRO A 46 -3.12 -18.66 -3.21
N PHE A 47 -1.81 -18.43 -3.38
CA PHE A 47 -1.28 -17.87 -4.61
C PHE A 47 -1.88 -18.66 -5.78
N CYS A 48 -2.38 -17.94 -6.78
CA CYS A 48 -3.01 -18.56 -7.92
C CYS A 48 -1.95 -19.37 -8.70
N LYS A 49 -1.90 -20.69 -8.48
CA LYS A 49 -0.99 -21.57 -9.23
C LYS A 49 -1.51 -21.73 -10.66
N VAL A 50 -0.93 -20.96 -11.57
CA VAL A 50 -1.19 -21.09 -13.01
C VAL A 50 -0.42 -22.30 -13.54
N ASN A 51 -1.13 -23.41 -13.77
CA ASN A 51 -0.56 -24.67 -14.26
C ASN A 51 -0.60 -24.83 -15.79
N VAL A 52 -0.95 -23.77 -16.52
CA VAL A 52 -1.02 -23.76 -17.99
C VAL A 52 0.08 -22.86 -18.56
N PRO A 53 0.54 -23.06 -19.80
CA PRO A 53 1.45 -22.12 -20.45
C PRO A 53 0.84 -20.72 -20.52
N TYR A 54 1.61 -19.69 -20.16
CA TYR A 54 1.19 -18.30 -20.24
C TYR A 54 2.37 -17.43 -20.66
N THR A 55 2.04 -16.24 -21.15
CA THR A 55 2.98 -15.14 -21.33
C THR A 55 2.49 -13.97 -20.51
N PHE A 56 3.38 -13.37 -19.73
CA PHE A 56 3.07 -12.17 -18.96
C PHE A 56 4.05 -11.07 -19.34
N SER A 57 3.54 -9.87 -19.57
CA SER A 57 4.34 -8.68 -19.82
C SER A 57 3.75 -7.53 -19.03
N PHE A 58 4.61 -6.79 -18.33
CA PHE A 58 4.23 -5.61 -17.60
C PHE A 58 5.07 -4.42 -18.03
N SER A 59 4.40 -3.29 -18.24
CA SER A 59 5.04 -2.01 -18.49
C SER A 59 4.25 -0.91 -17.81
N ALA A 60 4.96 0.05 -17.22
CA ALA A 60 4.37 1.25 -16.64
C ALA A 60 5.09 2.49 -17.13
N SER A 61 4.32 3.57 -17.29
CA SER A 61 4.83 4.91 -17.58
C SER A 61 4.69 5.73 -16.31
N LEU A 62 5.81 6.21 -15.79
CA LEU A 62 5.89 7.01 -14.58
C LEU A 62 6.10 8.47 -14.94
N THR A 63 5.30 9.34 -14.35
CA THR A 63 5.39 10.79 -14.46
C THR A 63 5.34 11.40 -13.06
N SER A 64 6.22 12.36 -12.79
CA SER A 64 6.32 13.03 -11.49
C SER A 64 6.76 14.49 -11.64
N GLN A 65 6.49 15.30 -10.62
CA GLN A 65 6.97 16.68 -10.53
C GLN A 65 8.36 16.79 -9.90
N CYS A 66 8.85 15.71 -9.30
CA CYS A 66 10.20 15.56 -8.77
C CYS A 66 10.93 14.41 -9.50
N SER A 67 12.26 14.41 -9.40
CA SER A 67 13.10 13.42 -10.08
C SER A 67 12.88 12.03 -9.48
N ILE A 68 12.64 11.04 -10.35
CA ILE A 68 12.53 9.63 -9.98
C ILE A 68 13.95 9.09 -9.80
N MET A 69 14.31 8.71 -8.58
CA MET A 69 15.65 8.26 -8.22
C MET A 69 15.91 6.84 -8.67
N ARG A 70 15.00 5.92 -8.33
CA ARG A 70 15.07 4.50 -8.68
C ARG A 70 13.69 3.86 -8.56
N VAL A 71 13.54 2.72 -9.20
CA VAL A 71 12.44 1.80 -8.94
C VAL A 71 13.03 0.45 -8.60
N THR A 72 12.59 -0.11 -7.48
CA THR A 72 13.07 -1.38 -6.93
C THR A 72 11.93 -2.33 -6.68
N SER A 73 12.23 -3.62 -6.58
CA SER A 73 11.32 -4.67 -6.15
C SER A 73 12.10 -5.73 -5.40
N ALA A 74 11.46 -6.41 -4.45
CA ALA A 74 12.09 -7.46 -3.66
C ALA A 74 12.35 -8.74 -4.48
N LYS A 75 11.49 -9.02 -5.48
CA LYS A 75 11.45 -10.31 -6.18
C LYS A 75 11.57 -10.20 -7.70
N ASP A 76 11.30 -9.02 -8.26
CA ASP A 76 11.30 -8.80 -9.71
C ASP A 76 12.36 -7.79 -10.17
N ALA A 77 12.79 -7.93 -11.43
CA ALA A 77 13.75 -7.01 -12.05
C ALA A 77 13.07 -6.15 -13.13
N PHE A 78 13.20 -4.83 -12.99
CA PHE A 78 12.64 -3.86 -13.92
C PHE A 78 13.73 -3.09 -14.67
N GLU A 79 13.54 -2.92 -15.98
CA GLU A 79 14.32 -1.96 -16.76
C GLU A 79 13.70 -0.58 -16.60
N LEU A 80 14.49 0.42 -16.18
CA LEU A 80 14.04 1.80 -16.08
C LEU A 80 14.71 2.67 -17.16
N LYS A 81 13.90 3.25 -18.04
CA LYS A 81 14.34 4.15 -19.12
C LYS A 81 13.79 5.54 -18.90
N TYR A 82 14.67 6.48 -18.53
CA TYR A 82 14.31 7.89 -18.39
C TYR A 82 14.07 8.54 -19.75
N GLN A 83 13.06 9.41 -19.85
CA GLN A 83 12.70 10.10 -21.09
C GLN A 83 13.34 11.50 -21.21
N GLY A 84 13.97 12.00 -20.15
CA GLY A 84 14.65 13.29 -20.12
C GLY A 84 15.75 13.34 -19.06
N GLU A 85 16.63 14.35 -19.15
CA GLU A 85 17.74 14.55 -18.19
C GLU A 85 17.24 14.89 -16.78
N ASP A 86 16.05 15.49 -16.67
CA ASP A 86 15.42 15.86 -15.40
C ASP A 86 14.86 14.67 -14.60
N LYS A 87 14.84 13.47 -15.21
CA LYS A 87 14.35 12.22 -14.62
C LYS A 87 12.92 12.30 -14.07
N LYS A 88 12.08 13.19 -14.62
CA LYS A 88 10.68 13.35 -14.19
C LYS A 88 9.71 12.39 -14.87
N ALA A 89 10.10 11.87 -16.03
CA ALA A 89 9.36 10.86 -16.76
C ALA A 89 10.25 9.64 -17.02
N ALA A 90 9.72 8.46 -16.77
CA ALA A 90 10.41 7.20 -17.01
C ALA A 90 9.43 6.14 -17.52
N LYS A 91 9.90 5.28 -18.43
CA LYS A 91 9.20 4.07 -18.82
C LYS A 91 9.88 2.90 -18.13
N MET A 92 9.09 2.02 -17.52
CA MET A 92 9.58 0.78 -16.96
C MET A 92 8.99 -0.44 -17.64
N THR A 93 9.77 -1.52 -17.68
CA THR A 93 9.34 -2.79 -18.25
C THR A 93 9.94 -3.93 -17.44
N LEU A 94 9.12 -4.92 -17.13
CA LEU A 94 9.56 -6.13 -16.44
C LEU A 94 10.53 -6.91 -17.34
N GLN A 95 11.73 -7.22 -16.86
CA GLN A 95 12.76 -7.92 -17.63
C GLN A 95 12.69 -9.45 -17.49
N SER A 96 12.20 -9.93 -16.35
CA SER A 96 12.09 -11.35 -16.03
C SER A 96 10.77 -11.96 -16.50
N GLU A 97 10.78 -13.25 -16.79
CA GLU A 97 9.53 -14.02 -16.87
C GLU A 97 8.87 -14.00 -15.49
N PHE A 98 7.66 -13.41 -15.41
CA PHE A 98 6.92 -13.34 -14.16
C PHE A 98 6.34 -14.70 -13.82
N LYS A 99 6.57 -15.17 -12.59
CA LYS A 99 5.90 -16.35 -12.05
C LYS A 99 4.83 -15.89 -11.05
N PHE A 100 3.62 -16.45 -11.17
CA PHE A 100 2.52 -16.20 -10.23
C PHE A 100 2.71 -16.93 -8.88
N ASP A 101 3.92 -16.91 -8.33
CA ASP A 101 4.28 -17.44 -7.00
C ASP A 101 4.44 -16.35 -5.94
N HIS A 102 4.35 -15.08 -6.33
CA HIS A 102 4.30 -13.90 -5.48
C HIS A 102 3.49 -12.78 -6.15
N ASP A 103 3.22 -11.70 -5.41
CA ASP A 103 2.58 -10.50 -5.94
C ASP A 103 3.60 -9.61 -6.66
N LEU A 104 3.17 -8.95 -7.74
CA LEU A 104 3.99 -7.98 -8.46
C LEU A 104 4.08 -6.69 -7.65
N GLU A 105 5.21 -6.46 -7.01
CA GLU A 105 5.46 -5.31 -6.14
C GLU A 105 6.52 -4.36 -6.73
N MET A 106 6.32 -3.06 -6.53
CA MET A 106 7.28 -2.04 -6.92
C MET A 106 7.34 -0.90 -5.91
N GLU A 107 8.55 -0.43 -5.67
CA GLU A 107 8.86 0.70 -4.82
C GLU A 107 9.49 1.80 -5.68
N ILE A 108 8.85 2.97 -5.69
CA ILE A 108 9.30 4.12 -6.48
C ILE A 108 9.89 5.14 -5.52
N MET A 109 11.19 5.41 -5.66
CA MET A 109 11.88 6.39 -4.84
C MET A 109 11.99 7.74 -5.57
N PHE A 110 11.63 8.81 -4.87
CA PHE A 110 11.73 10.19 -5.34
C PHE A 110 12.90 10.93 -4.68
N ALA A 111 13.51 11.87 -5.40
CA ALA A 111 14.62 12.67 -4.88
C ALA A 111 14.20 13.65 -3.78
N ASP A 112 12.99 14.20 -3.89
CA ASP A 112 12.40 15.11 -2.90
C ASP A 112 10.89 14.82 -2.78
N PRO A 113 10.51 13.84 -1.92
CA PRO A 113 9.11 13.48 -1.72
C PRO A 113 8.34 14.50 -0.85
N THR A 114 9.04 15.43 -0.22
CA THR A 114 8.47 16.38 0.76
C THR A 114 7.86 17.61 0.11
N LYS A 115 8.24 17.86 -1.14
CA LYS A 115 7.70 18.94 -1.95
C LYS A 115 6.23 18.67 -2.27
N LEU A 116 5.38 19.69 -2.10
CA LEU A 116 3.99 19.65 -2.54
C LEU A 116 3.94 19.34 -4.04
N MET A 117 3.22 18.28 -4.41
CA MET A 117 3.00 17.89 -5.80
C MET A 117 1.52 17.98 -6.13
N VAL A 118 1.19 18.52 -7.30
CA VAL A 118 -0.21 18.72 -7.74
C VAL A 118 -0.39 18.23 -9.16
N THR A 119 -0.92 17.03 -9.35
CA THR A 119 -1.15 16.46 -10.68
C THR A 119 -2.59 16.70 -11.11
N TYR A 120 -2.78 17.21 -12.31
CA TYR A 120 -4.08 17.32 -12.97
C TYR A 120 -4.17 16.26 -14.07
N GLU A 121 -5.26 15.52 -14.07
CA GLU A 121 -5.60 14.57 -15.14
C GLU A 121 -6.96 14.97 -15.72
N GLU A 122 -6.97 15.28 -17.01
CA GLU A 122 -8.20 15.57 -17.74
C GLU A 122 -9.04 14.31 -17.90
N GLY A 123 -10.36 14.42 -17.75
CA GLY A 123 -11.28 13.31 -17.93
C GLY A 123 -11.23 12.73 -19.35
N ASP A 124 -11.35 11.41 -19.46
CA ASP A 124 -11.40 10.74 -20.77
C ASP A 124 -12.75 11.01 -21.44
N SER A 125 -12.76 11.95 -22.39
CA SER A 125 -13.92 12.27 -23.23
C SER A 125 -14.47 11.08 -24.03
N LYS A 126 -13.71 9.98 -24.18
CA LYS A 126 -14.16 8.75 -24.84
C LYS A 126 -14.89 7.82 -23.88
N ALA A 127 -14.73 7.97 -22.57
CA ALA A 127 -15.53 7.24 -21.61
C ALA A 127 -16.97 7.79 -21.68
N GLY A 128 -17.94 6.93 -21.98
CA GLY A 128 -19.33 7.37 -22.19
C GLY A 128 -20.03 7.87 -20.91
N SER A 129 -19.53 7.48 -19.73
CA SER A 129 -20.02 7.87 -18.40
C SER A 129 -19.08 7.29 -17.32
N GLY A 130 -19.16 7.82 -16.10
CA GLY A 130 -18.48 7.28 -14.91
C GLY A 130 -17.34 8.16 -14.40
N ILE A 131 -16.60 7.67 -13.39
CA ILE A 131 -15.53 8.44 -12.75
C ILE A 131 -14.39 8.82 -13.72
N LEU A 132 -14.21 8.05 -14.80
CA LEU A 132 -13.17 8.29 -15.80
C LEU A 132 -13.43 9.51 -16.70
N THR A 133 -14.66 10.03 -16.74
CA THR A 133 -14.99 11.24 -17.53
C THR A 133 -14.75 12.52 -16.77
N LEU A 134 -14.36 12.43 -15.49
CA LEU A 134 -14.20 13.59 -14.62
C LEU A 134 -12.74 14.02 -14.61
N ASP A 135 -12.53 15.32 -14.66
CA ASP A 135 -11.24 15.92 -14.36
C ASP A 135 -10.85 15.63 -12.91
N SER A 136 -9.62 15.18 -12.71
CA SER A 136 -9.09 14.88 -11.39
C SER A 136 -7.91 15.79 -11.06
N LEU A 137 -7.87 16.25 -9.80
CA LEU A 137 -6.73 16.97 -9.25
C LEU A 137 -6.25 16.20 -8.02
N THR A 138 -5.04 15.68 -8.09
CA THR A 138 -4.41 14.96 -6.99
C THR A 138 -3.34 15.84 -6.35
N VAL A 139 -3.48 16.10 -5.06
CA VAL A 139 -2.52 16.87 -4.26
C VAL A 139 -1.80 15.92 -3.32
N ASN A 140 -0.49 15.78 -3.47
CA ASN A 140 0.34 15.00 -2.58
C ASN A 140 1.17 15.94 -1.68
N PHE A 141 1.02 15.77 -0.36
CA PHE A 141 1.70 16.56 0.65
C PHE A 141 2.23 15.64 1.75
N LEU A 142 3.56 15.48 1.80
CA LEU A 142 4.25 14.68 2.80
C LEU A 142 5.13 15.61 3.67
N PRO A 143 4.56 16.23 4.73
CA PRO A 143 5.30 17.15 5.58
C PRO A 143 6.39 16.41 6.37
N THR A 144 7.59 16.98 6.39
CA THR A 144 8.66 16.54 7.31
C THR A 144 8.59 17.33 8.61
N PHE A 145 8.39 16.63 9.71
CA PHE A 145 8.44 17.22 11.04
C PHE A 145 9.87 17.10 11.59
N LYS A 146 10.38 18.19 12.17
CA LYS A 146 11.72 18.17 12.79
C LYS A 146 11.69 17.24 14.00
N LYS A 147 12.62 16.28 14.04
CA LYS A 147 12.88 15.44 15.21
C LYS A 147 13.19 16.35 16.42
N GLY A 148 12.55 16.08 17.56
CA GLY A 148 12.68 16.89 18.78
C GLY A 148 11.53 17.87 19.02
N THR A 149 10.57 17.98 18.10
CA THR A 149 9.23 18.52 18.43
C THR A 149 8.41 17.37 19.02
N GLU A 150 8.92 16.76 20.09
CA GLU A 150 8.17 15.74 20.82
C GLU A 150 6.99 16.45 21.49
N ALA A 151 5.90 16.54 20.74
CA ALA A 151 4.59 16.73 21.31
C ALA A 151 4.48 15.64 22.38
N ARG A 152 4.17 16.06 23.62
CA ARG A 152 3.77 15.15 24.69
C ARG A 152 2.55 14.39 24.17
N ASN A 153 2.81 13.26 23.53
CA ASN A 153 1.78 12.47 22.89
C ASN A 153 1.08 11.68 23.99
N GLU A 154 -0.23 11.80 24.02
CA GLU A 154 -1.08 10.99 24.87
C GLU A 154 -1.70 9.88 24.01
N ILE A 155 -1.44 8.63 24.39
CA ILE A 155 -1.89 7.45 23.65
C ILE A 155 -2.90 6.68 24.49
N ILE A 156 -4.14 6.61 24.05
CA ILE A 156 -5.20 5.86 24.74
C ILE A 156 -5.49 4.57 23.97
N PHE A 157 -5.21 3.43 24.60
CA PHE A 157 -5.55 2.11 24.06
C PHE A 157 -6.98 1.73 24.46
N LEU A 158 -7.89 1.73 23.49
CA LEU A 158 -9.27 1.25 23.70
C LEU A 158 -9.34 -0.25 23.38
N ILE A 159 -9.68 -1.06 24.39
CA ILE A 159 -9.70 -2.53 24.29
C ILE A 159 -11.12 -3.04 24.48
N ASP A 160 -11.68 -3.72 23.47
CA ASP A 160 -12.95 -4.42 23.62
C ASP A 160 -12.78 -5.67 24.50
N ARG A 161 -13.65 -5.81 25.49
CA ARG A 161 -13.75 -6.92 26.45
C ARG A 161 -15.14 -7.55 26.43
N SER A 162 -15.92 -7.30 25.38
CA SER A 162 -17.24 -7.91 25.17
C SER A 162 -17.15 -9.44 25.12
N GLY A 163 -18.27 -10.13 25.31
CA GLY A 163 -18.30 -11.60 25.24
C GLY A 163 -17.82 -12.18 23.91
N SER A 164 -17.81 -11.38 22.82
CA SER A 164 -17.29 -11.81 21.51
C SER A 164 -15.76 -11.97 21.47
N MET A 165 -15.06 -11.38 22.45
CA MET A 165 -13.61 -11.40 22.63
C MET A 165 -13.13 -12.61 23.44
N ASP A 166 -14.04 -13.43 23.96
CA ASP A 166 -13.70 -14.58 24.80
C ASP A 166 -12.77 -15.59 24.09
N GLY A 167 -11.96 -16.29 24.87
CA GLY A 167 -10.96 -17.24 24.40
C GLY A 167 -9.72 -16.57 23.79
N ASN A 168 -9.31 -17.02 22.60
CA ASN A 168 -8.01 -16.63 22.03
C ASN A 168 -7.92 -15.16 21.61
N LYS A 169 -9.04 -14.50 21.30
CA LYS A 169 -9.02 -13.11 20.81
C LYS A 169 -8.53 -12.13 21.87
N ILE A 170 -9.02 -12.25 23.11
CA ILE A 170 -8.55 -11.39 24.21
C ILE A 170 -7.10 -11.69 24.59
N LEU A 171 -6.64 -12.94 24.44
CA LEU A 171 -5.24 -13.30 24.66
C LEU A 171 -4.32 -12.64 23.61
N GLN A 172 -4.71 -12.71 22.33
CA GLN A 172 -3.99 -12.04 21.24
C GLN A 172 -4.00 -10.52 21.42
N ALA A 173 -5.12 -9.93 21.83
CA ALA A 173 -5.20 -8.50 22.12
C ALA A 173 -4.22 -8.09 23.23
N LYS A 174 -4.07 -8.91 24.28
CA LYS A 174 -3.10 -8.69 25.36
C LYS A 174 -1.65 -8.78 24.88
N GLU A 175 -1.32 -9.77 24.04
CA GLU A 175 0.02 -9.92 23.46
C GLU A 175 0.39 -8.73 22.58
N SER A 176 -0.52 -8.31 21.69
CA SER A 176 -0.35 -7.12 20.85
C SER A 176 -0.20 -5.85 21.70
N LEU A 177 -1.02 -5.68 22.73
CA LEU A 177 -0.92 -4.53 23.64
C LEU A 177 0.46 -4.49 24.33
N LEU A 178 0.98 -5.63 24.79
CA LEU A 178 2.31 -5.70 25.39
C LEU A 178 3.41 -5.27 24.40
N LEU A 179 3.28 -5.66 23.12
CA LEU A 179 4.22 -5.22 22.09
C LEU A 179 4.14 -3.70 21.87
N PHE A 180 2.94 -3.13 21.80
CA PHE A 180 2.78 -1.68 21.65
C PHE A 180 3.35 -0.91 22.84
N LEU A 181 3.08 -1.35 24.07
CA LEU A 181 3.60 -0.71 25.28
C LEU A 181 5.14 -0.71 25.33
N LYS A 182 5.80 -1.75 24.84
CA LYS A 182 7.27 -1.82 24.75
C LYS A 182 7.85 -0.89 23.67
N SER A 183 7.05 -0.51 22.68
CA SER A 183 7.45 0.35 21.57
C SER A 183 7.12 1.83 21.81
N LEU A 184 6.50 2.16 22.95
CA LEU A 184 6.15 3.53 23.28
C LEU A 184 7.40 4.40 23.50
N PRO A 185 7.38 5.68 23.07
CA PRO A 185 8.43 6.65 23.39
C PRO A 185 8.57 6.85 24.91
N THR A 186 9.78 7.18 25.38
CA THR A 186 10.09 7.31 26.82
C THR A 186 9.36 8.47 27.52
N ASP A 187 8.94 9.51 26.80
CA ASP A 187 8.27 10.71 27.33
C ASP A 187 6.79 10.83 26.89
N CYS A 188 6.13 9.72 26.53
CA CYS A 188 4.69 9.73 26.22
C CYS A 188 3.83 9.42 27.45
N HIS A 189 2.64 10.01 27.50
CA HIS A 189 1.59 9.56 28.42
C HIS A 189 0.73 8.49 27.72
N PHE A 190 0.28 7.50 28.47
CA PHE A 190 -0.66 6.51 27.92
C PHE A 190 -1.70 6.08 28.94
N GLN A 191 -2.83 5.62 28.44
CA GLN A 191 -3.92 5.06 29.22
C GLN A 191 -4.47 3.82 28.52
N ILE A 192 -5.04 2.89 29.28
CA ILE A 192 -5.72 1.71 28.73
C ILE A 192 -7.16 1.74 29.22
N VAL A 193 -8.10 1.79 28.28
CA VAL A 193 -9.54 1.81 28.57
C VAL A 193 -10.17 0.54 28.01
N GLY A 194 -10.61 -0.33 28.90
CA GLY A 194 -11.33 -1.54 28.53
C GLY A 194 -12.83 -1.28 28.46
N PHE A 195 -13.48 -1.54 27.33
CA PHE A 195 -14.94 -1.34 27.13
C PHE A 195 -15.67 -2.65 26.78
N GLY A 196 -17.00 -2.63 26.86
CA GLY A 196 -17.88 -3.78 26.67
C GLY A 196 -19.30 -3.39 27.07
N SER A 197 -19.93 -4.14 27.98
CA SER A 197 -21.17 -3.68 28.62
C SER A 197 -20.96 -2.48 29.56
N THR A 198 -19.76 -2.34 30.11
CA THR A 198 -19.29 -1.19 30.89
C THR A 198 -17.87 -0.81 30.44
N PHE A 199 -17.37 0.36 30.85
CA PHE A 199 -16.00 0.79 30.58
C PHE A 199 -15.21 0.99 31.88
N SER A 200 -13.89 0.84 31.82
CA SER A 200 -12.97 1.10 32.92
C SER A 200 -11.62 1.56 32.37
N ALA A 201 -11.07 2.64 32.94
CA ALA A 201 -9.66 2.97 32.81
C ALA A 201 -8.81 2.01 33.67
N LEU A 202 -7.57 1.78 33.28
CA LEU A 202 -6.63 0.92 34.01
C LEU A 202 -5.82 1.71 35.06
N PHE A 203 -5.47 2.95 34.75
CA PHE A 203 -4.78 3.86 35.66
C PHE A 203 -5.72 4.98 36.08
N ASP A 204 -5.63 5.40 37.34
CA ASP A 204 -6.28 6.62 37.82
C ASP A 204 -5.44 7.84 37.39
N GLU A 205 -6.09 8.96 37.03
CA GLU A 205 -5.40 10.22 36.69
C GLU A 205 -4.57 10.78 37.86
#